data_AF-A0A809SDD1-F1
#
_entry.id   AF-A0A809SDD1-F1
#
_cell.length_a   1.000
_cell.length_b   1.000
_cell.length_c   1.000
_cell.angle_alpha   90.00
_cell.angle_beta   90.00
_cell.angle_gamma   90.00
#
_symmetry.space_group_name_H-M   'P 1'
#
loop_
_entity.id
_entity.type
_entity.pdbx_description
1 polymer ?
#
loop_
_entity_poly.entity_id
_entity_poly.type
_entity_poly.pdbx_seq_one_letter_code
_entity_poly.pdbx_strand_id
1 'polypeptide(L)'
;MEPREYILPKPRGEGHFSDPGCSLTPPPVYAPLRGETASPHAAGPYVVVRDTYKTLPVNYWVYPQDVDKAGPTYGKTPHIMAFFEKLYGVDYPWQKYDQISVVSGGGAESTSATAMTHNIMVDSKHEAEFSAEWIVAHELAHHWWGDLVTLCSWAHTWINESFATYSEYLYSAAENGSDEGDLNLLQKLNQYLREAKTRYIRPIVTERYDQPGDMFDGHTYPKGARVLHMLRNLLGDEAFFATLRHFLAEHAFRPVDTNDFINSVKEVTGQNLAWFFDQWLYKPGHPVFEVRSEWLADRKVVRMQVSQAQDFAQGVPVHHMPVTIGLYFPQGRVSKQVWIRAKEESFEFAAESKPDFVRFDVGNVLLKELNHPRDEDELRAQLKADDAVGRMEAAALLSGLKDSDEALRAVVDSALSDPFWAVRRTSIEALRRFPGGRTLAPLQRACLDSNSFVRAAALAALGDRRDRELGSFFRERFEKDESDLAMAEALRALGKTGDAGHIPFLKEIAAAPSFRNLLGNAAQQALDLLGSANVKGAKSSATEDLGSRASLSTSRSVSVSELGVWGSR
;
A
#
# COMPACT_ATOMS: atom_id res chain seq x y z
N MET A 1 -3.91 51.52 -48.21
CA MET A 1 -4.53 50.40 -47.49
C MET A 1 -3.61 50.06 -46.33
N GLU A 2 -4.07 50.34 -45.12
CA GLU A 2 -3.28 50.36 -43.88
C GLU A 2 -2.86 48.95 -43.40
N PRO A 3 -1.75 48.85 -42.62
CA PRO A 3 -1.28 47.59 -42.06
C PRO A 3 -2.13 47.20 -40.84
N ARG A 4 -2.61 45.95 -40.81
CA ARG A 4 -3.27 45.37 -39.63
C ARG A 4 -2.22 44.92 -38.62
N GLU A 5 -2.12 45.66 -37.51
CA GLU A 5 -1.41 45.23 -36.30
C GLU A 5 -2.12 44.02 -35.68
N TYR A 6 -1.36 42.95 -35.45
CA TYR A 6 -1.77 41.82 -34.63
C TYR A 6 -1.66 42.23 -33.15
N ILE A 7 -2.80 42.46 -32.51
CA ILE A 7 -2.89 42.69 -31.07
C ILE A 7 -2.72 41.35 -30.35
N LEU A 8 -1.58 41.17 -29.68
CA LEU A 8 -1.36 40.10 -28.70
C LEU A 8 -2.28 40.32 -27.49
N PRO A 9 -3.01 39.30 -27.01
CA PRO A 9 -3.75 39.43 -25.75
C PRO A 9 -2.76 39.54 -24.57
N LYS A 10 -3.01 40.54 -23.72
CA LYS A 10 -2.26 40.81 -22.47
C LYS A 10 -2.18 39.57 -21.56
N PRO A 11 -1.10 39.43 -20.77
CA PRO A 11 -0.99 38.36 -19.79
C PRO A 11 -2.12 38.50 -18.76
N ARG A 12 -2.86 37.40 -18.52
CA ARG A 12 -3.79 37.31 -17.39
C ARG A 12 -2.94 37.35 -16.12
N GLY A 13 -3.26 38.32 -15.26
CA GLY A 13 -2.58 38.56 -14.00
C GLY A 13 -2.59 37.32 -13.09
N GLU A 14 -1.60 37.32 -12.21
CA GLU A 14 -1.46 36.43 -11.06
C GLU A 14 -2.80 36.33 -10.31
N GLY A 15 -3.51 35.23 -10.55
CA GLY A 15 -4.72 34.91 -9.82
C GLY A 15 -4.32 34.36 -8.46
N HIS A 16 -4.40 35.20 -7.43
CA HIS A 16 -4.55 34.72 -6.06
C HIS A 16 -5.78 33.80 -6.02
N PHE A 17 -5.55 32.50 -5.83
CA PHE A 17 -6.60 31.58 -5.39
C PHE A 17 -6.95 31.97 -3.95
N SER A 18 -7.91 32.87 -3.77
CA SER A 18 -8.55 33.08 -2.48
C SER A 18 -9.58 31.98 -2.29
N ASP A 19 -9.15 30.86 -1.72
CA ASP A 19 -10.02 29.97 -0.96
C ASP A 19 -10.62 30.83 0.17
N PRO A 20 -11.96 30.92 0.36
CA PRO A 20 -12.55 31.78 1.38
C PRO A 20 -12.15 31.45 2.84
N GLY A 21 -11.28 30.45 3.04
CA GLY A 21 -10.91 29.91 4.34
C GLY A 21 -12.12 29.26 4.99
N CYS A 22 -11.93 28.62 6.14
CA CYS A 22 -13.04 28.17 6.98
C CYS A 22 -13.80 29.40 7.54
N SER A 23 -14.60 30.06 6.71
CA SER A 23 -15.44 31.17 7.12
C SER A 23 -16.50 30.61 8.06
N LEU A 24 -16.55 31.15 9.27
CA LEU A 24 -17.60 30.86 10.25
C LEU A 24 -18.99 31.38 9.81
N THR A 25 -19.12 31.94 8.60
CA THR A 25 -20.42 32.33 8.05
C THR A 25 -21.12 31.09 7.50
N PRO A 26 -22.23 30.64 8.11
CA PRO A 26 -23.01 29.54 7.58
C PRO A 26 -23.46 29.89 6.16
N PRO A 27 -23.49 28.92 5.22
CA PRO A 27 -24.11 29.13 3.92
C PRO A 27 -25.54 29.66 4.09
N PRO A 28 -26.09 30.41 3.12
CA PRO A 28 -27.43 30.96 3.22
C PRO A 28 -28.41 29.85 3.60
N VAL A 29 -29.09 30.09 4.72
CA VAL A 29 -29.98 29.20 5.46
C VAL A 29 -30.80 28.30 4.53
N TYR A 30 -30.34 27.06 4.32
CA TYR A 30 -31.28 25.95 4.27
C TYR A 30 -31.86 25.86 5.68
N ALA A 31 -33.19 25.81 5.78
CA ALA A 31 -33.93 25.79 7.03
C ALA A 31 -33.27 24.86 8.06
N PRO A 32 -33.22 25.24 9.36
CA PRO A 32 -32.58 24.41 10.38
C PRO A 32 -33.26 23.05 10.39
N LEU A 33 -32.61 22.05 9.80
CA LEU A 33 -32.81 20.68 10.24
C LEU A 33 -32.53 20.73 11.74
N ARG A 34 -33.54 20.36 12.53
CA ARG A 34 -33.44 20.23 13.98
C ARG A 34 -32.10 19.56 14.29
N GLY A 35 -31.37 20.11 15.26
CA GLY A 35 -30.09 19.58 15.70
C GLY A 35 -30.20 18.10 16.07
N GLU A 36 -29.97 17.24 15.09
CA GLU A 36 -29.62 15.85 15.27
C GLU A 36 -28.11 15.85 15.42
N THR A 37 -27.64 16.09 16.64
CA THR A 37 -26.34 15.56 17.03
C THR A 37 -26.49 14.05 16.90
N ALA A 38 -26.07 13.49 15.78
CA ALA A 38 -26.00 12.06 15.59
C ALA A 38 -24.90 11.55 16.52
N SER A 39 -25.26 11.20 17.75
CA SER A 39 -24.35 10.43 18.59
C SER A 39 -24.25 9.04 17.97
N PRO A 40 -23.05 8.49 17.78
CA PRO A 40 -22.88 7.11 17.36
C PRO A 40 -23.50 6.20 18.44
N HIS A 41 -24.42 5.33 18.03
CA HIS A 41 -25.05 4.37 18.92
C HIS A 41 -24.80 2.97 18.39
N ALA A 42 -24.21 2.12 19.24
CA ALA A 42 -24.11 0.68 19.00
C ALA A 42 -24.90 -0.04 20.09
N ALA A 43 -25.83 -0.90 19.68
CA ALA A 43 -26.62 -1.73 20.58
C ALA A 43 -26.55 -3.18 20.14
N GLY A 44 -26.18 -4.07 21.06
CA GLY A 44 -25.98 -5.49 20.80
C GLY A 44 -25.68 -6.23 22.10
N PRO A 45 -25.65 -7.57 22.08
CA PRO A 45 -25.36 -8.39 23.26
C PRO A 45 -23.86 -8.39 23.59
N TYR A 46 -23.25 -7.21 23.73
CA TYR A 46 -21.82 -7.06 23.92
C TYR A 46 -21.36 -7.57 25.29
N VAL A 47 -20.17 -8.17 25.30
CA VAL A 47 -19.33 -8.36 26.48
C VAL A 47 -18.22 -7.31 26.42
N VAL A 48 -17.96 -6.65 27.54
CA VAL A 48 -16.90 -5.64 27.65
C VAL A 48 -15.66 -6.28 28.23
N VAL A 49 -14.63 -6.45 27.40
CA VAL A 49 -13.28 -6.79 27.85
C VAL A 49 -12.58 -5.49 28.21
N ARG A 50 -12.07 -5.41 29.45
CA ARG A 50 -11.46 -4.19 29.98
C ARG A 50 -9.95 -4.25 29.89
N ASP A 51 -9.35 -3.14 29.50
CA ASP A 51 -7.93 -2.86 29.46
C ASP A 51 -7.69 -1.42 29.93
N THR A 52 -6.43 -1.02 30.03
CA THR A 52 -6.07 0.33 30.51
C THR A 52 -4.80 0.82 29.84
N TYR A 53 -4.77 2.12 29.54
CA TYR A 53 -3.54 2.83 29.22
C TYR A 53 -3.29 3.90 30.28
N LYS A 54 -2.22 3.77 31.07
CA LYS A 54 -2.02 4.59 32.30
C LYS A 54 -3.25 4.45 33.22
N THR A 55 -4.03 5.51 33.40
CA THR A 55 -5.31 5.51 34.13
C THR A 55 -6.53 5.60 33.21
N LEU A 56 -6.33 5.70 31.89
CA LEU A 56 -7.37 5.79 30.89
C LEU A 56 -8.01 4.41 30.67
N PRO A 57 -9.34 4.27 30.81
CA PRO A 57 -10.03 3.04 30.43
C PRO A 57 -9.92 2.82 28.91
N VAL A 58 -9.46 1.63 28.53
CA VAL A 58 -9.45 1.16 27.14
C VAL A 58 -10.30 -0.10 27.09
N ASN A 59 -11.46 -0.08 26.43
CA ASN A 59 -12.38 -1.22 26.47
C ASN A 59 -12.70 -1.77 25.09
N TYR A 60 -12.89 -3.08 25.02
CA TYR A 60 -13.24 -3.79 23.79
C TYR A 60 -14.64 -4.38 23.95
N TRP A 61 -15.58 -3.88 23.16
CA TRP A 61 -16.96 -4.34 23.14
C TRP A 61 -17.12 -5.36 22.02
N VAL A 62 -17.18 -6.64 22.40
CA VAL A 62 -17.21 -7.77 21.46
C VAL A 62 -18.44 -8.63 21.70
N TYR A 63 -18.83 -9.44 20.73
CA TYR A 63 -19.90 -10.40 20.94
C TYR A 63 -19.47 -11.53 21.89
N PRO A 64 -20.40 -12.22 22.57
CA PRO A 64 -20.05 -13.20 23.60
C PRO A 64 -19.18 -14.34 23.08
N GLN A 65 -19.33 -14.74 21.82
CA GLN A 65 -18.52 -15.79 21.19
C GLN A 65 -17.10 -15.35 20.79
N ASP A 66 -16.79 -14.05 20.87
CA ASP A 66 -15.53 -13.47 20.40
C ASP A 66 -14.69 -12.87 21.54
N VAL A 67 -15.04 -13.14 22.80
CA VAL A 67 -14.31 -12.67 23.98
C VAL A 67 -12.82 -13.04 23.91
N ASP A 68 -12.51 -14.28 23.56
CA ASP A 68 -11.12 -14.76 23.45
C ASP A 68 -10.35 -14.16 22.27
N LYS A 69 -11.05 -13.53 21.32
CA LYS A 69 -10.46 -12.83 20.16
C LYS A 69 -10.17 -11.36 20.46
N ALA A 70 -10.71 -10.80 21.54
CA ALA A 70 -10.52 -9.38 21.87
C ALA A 70 -9.04 -9.03 22.10
N GLY A 71 -8.30 -9.89 22.81
CA GLY A 71 -6.86 -9.71 23.06
C GLY A 71 -6.04 -9.71 21.76
N PRO A 72 -6.07 -10.78 20.95
CA PRO A 72 -5.35 -10.83 19.67
C PRO A 72 -5.77 -9.75 18.65
N THR A 73 -7.01 -9.26 18.72
CA THR A 73 -7.50 -8.23 17.79
C THR A 73 -7.10 -6.82 18.25
N TYR A 74 -7.26 -6.50 19.53
CA TYR A 74 -7.19 -5.12 20.04
C TYR A 74 -6.11 -4.90 21.10
N GLY A 75 -5.53 -5.94 21.68
CA GLY A 75 -4.72 -5.87 22.90
C GLY A 75 -3.45 -5.02 22.81
N LYS A 76 -2.99 -4.68 21.60
CA LYS A 76 -1.87 -3.74 21.38
C LYS A 76 -2.30 -2.27 21.43
N THR A 77 -3.58 -1.96 21.58
CA THR A 77 -4.11 -0.59 21.59
C THR A 77 -3.37 0.35 22.56
N PRO A 78 -3.12 -0.02 23.84
CA PRO A 78 -2.37 0.85 24.74
C PRO A 78 -0.94 1.16 24.25
N HIS A 79 -0.29 0.22 23.58
CA HIS A 79 1.05 0.41 23.00
C HIS A 79 1.02 1.35 21.80
N ILE A 80 0.06 1.18 20.90
CA ILE A 80 -0.16 2.07 19.75
C ILE A 80 -0.50 3.49 20.23
N MET A 81 -1.33 3.62 21.26
CA MET A 81 -1.66 4.92 21.87
C MET A 81 -0.41 5.61 22.41
N ALA A 82 0.45 4.89 23.15
CA ALA A 82 1.71 5.44 23.65
C ALA A 82 2.64 5.90 22.51
N PHE A 83 2.67 5.15 21.41
CA PHE A 83 3.44 5.50 20.24
C PHE A 83 2.95 6.82 19.62
N PHE A 84 1.64 6.99 19.40
CA PHE A 84 1.08 8.21 18.83
C PHE A 84 1.18 9.42 19.77
N GLU A 85 0.94 9.27 21.07
CA GLU A 85 1.13 10.38 22.03
C GLU A 85 2.57 10.90 21.98
N LYS A 86 3.56 10.00 21.96
CA LYS A 86 4.96 10.37 21.87
C LYS A 86 5.29 11.06 20.54
N LEU A 87 4.72 10.56 19.45
CA LEU A 87 5.01 11.05 18.10
C LEU A 87 4.39 12.44 17.85
N TYR A 88 3.12 12.60 18.24
CA TYR A 88 2.30 13.78 18.03
C TYR A 88 2.37 14.78 19.18
N GLY A 89 3.05 14.45 20.28
CA GLY A 89 3.30 15.37 21.39
C GLY A 89 2.02 15.85 22.09
N VAL A 90 0.91 15.14 21.91
CA VAL A 90 -0.40 15.45 22.49
C VAL A 90 -0.94 14.17 23.10
N ASP A 91 -1.23 14.22 24.40
CA ASP A 91 -1.87 13.10 25.12
C ASP A 91 -3.26 12.81 24.51
N TYR A 92 -3.72 11.56 24.59
CA TYR A 92 -5.04 11.16 24.11
C TYR A 92 -6.13 12.04 24.77
N PRO A 93 -6.93 12.79 23.98
CA PRO A 93 -7.67 13.93 24.54
C PRO A 93 -9.01 13.58 25.20
N TRP A 94 -9.43 12.31 25.17
CA TRP A 94 -10.75 11.89 25.62
C TRP A 94 -10.71 11.06 26.91
N GLN A 95 -11.85 10.94 27.59
CA GLN A 95 -11.95 10.34 28.94
C GLN A 95 -11.81 8.81 28.98
N LYS A 96 -12.00 8.14 27.83
CA LYS A 96 -11.88 6.70 27.64
C LYS A 96 -11.68 6.41 26.15
N TYR A 97 -11.26 5.19 25.84
CA TYR A 97 -11.25 4.68 24.47
C TYR A 97 -11.95 3.33 24.37
N ASP A 98 -13.15 3.29 23.81
CA ASP A 98 -13.86 2.05 23.52
C ASP A 98 -13.72 1.69 22.03
N GLN A 99 -13.41 0.43 21.75
CA GLN A 99 -13.50 -0.16 20.41
C GLN A 99 -14.65 -1.14 20.36
N ILE A 100 -15.59 -0.91 19.45
CA ILE A 100 -16.87 -1.62 19.40
C ILE A 100 -16.97 -2.42 18.09
N SER A 101 -17.03 -3.74 18.20
CA SER A 101 -17.15 -4.64 17.04
C SER A 101 -18.55 -4.54 16.40
N VAL A 102 -18.66 -3.94 15.22
CA VAL A 102 -19.91 -3.75 14.47
C VAL A 102 -19.98 -4.60 13.20
N VAL A 103 -21.18 -4.98 12.75
CA VAL A 103 -21.36 -5.94 11.64
C VAL A 103 -20.93 -5.39 10.27
N SER A 104 -20.97 -4.08 10.06
CA SER A 104 -20.74 -3.43 8.76
C SER A 104 -19.81 -2.23 8.86
N GLY A 105 -19.15 -1.88 7.75
CA GLY A 105 -18.18 -0.78 7.67
C GLY A 105 -16.72 -1.27 7.67
N GLY A 106 -15.79 -0.35 7.44
CA GLY A 106 -14.34 -0.56 7.62
C GLY A 106 -13.93 -0.24 9.06
N GLY A 107 -14.18 1.01 9.45
CA GLY A 107 -14.19 1.52 10.81
C GLY A 107 -14.92 2.86 10.84
N ALA A 108 -15.15 3.42 12.02
CA ALA A 108 -15.64 4.78 12.21
C ALA A 108 -15.11 5.35 13.53
N GLU A 109 -14.43 6.49 13.43
CA GLU A 109 -13.50 7.01 14.41
C GLU A 109 -14.12 7.65 15.65
N SER A 110 -15.44 7.90 15.63
CA SER A 110 -16.29 8.33 16.76
C SER A 110 -15.60 8.46 18.12
N THR A 111 -15.35 9.70 18.56
CA THR A 111 -14.62 10.01 19.81
C THR A 111 -15.04 9.12 20.98
N SER A 112 -14.07 8.51 21.66
CA SER A 112 -14.24 7.62 22.83
C SER A 112 -14.96 6.28 22.60
N ALA A 113 -15.48 6.03 21.39
CA ALA A 113 -16.27 4.84 21.05
C ALA A 113 -16.17 4.53 19.55
N THR A 114 -14.99 4.15 19.10
CA THR A 114 -14.70 3.79 17.71
C THR A 114 -15.39 2.50 17.33
N ALA A 115 -16.10 2.52 16.21
CA ALA A 115 -16.71 1.34 15.63
C ALA A 115 -15.67 0.60 14.77
N MET A 116 -15.44 -0.67 15.06
CA MET A 116 -14.49 -1.54 14.36
C MET A 116 -15.25 -2.63 13.62
N THR A 117 -14.91 -2.90 12.36
CA THR A 117 -15.59 -3.96 11.61
C THR A 117 -15.44 -5.32 12.26
N HIS A 118 -16.51 -6.10 12.36
CA HIS A 118 -16.45 -7.45 12.94
C HIS A 118 -15.52 -8.38 12.15
N ASN A 119 -15.26 -8.06 10.89
CA ASN A 119 -14.38 -8.82 10.00
C ASN A 119 -12.91 -8.82 10.42
N ILE A 120 -12.48 -7.96 11.35
CA ILE A 120 -11.10 -7.95 11.83
C ILE A 120 -10.88 -8.88 13.03
N MET A 121 -11.95 -9.40 13.65
CA MET A 121 -11.82 -10.31 14.79
C MET A 121 -10.96 -11.50 14.40
N VAL A 122 -9.92 -11.73 15.19
CA VAL A 122 -8.89 -12.76 14.96
C VAL A 122 -8.54 -13.44 16.28
N ASP A 123 -8.26 -14.73 16.22
CA ASP A 123 -7.78 -15.50 17.37
C ASP A 123 -6.25 -15.57 17.40
N SER A 124 -5.66 -16.04 18.50
CA SER A 124 -4.21 -16.09 18.67
C SER A 124 -3.49 -16.97 17.64
N LYS A 125 -4.16 -17.99 17.07
CA LYS A 125 -3.54 -18.84 16.04
C LYS A 125 -3.37 -18.06 14.74
N HIS A 126 -4.33 -17.21 14.40
CA HIS A 126 -4.39 -16.50 13.11
C HIS A 126 -3.84 -15.07 13.17
N GLU A 127 -3.53 -14.53 14.35
CA GLU A 127 -3.07 -13.14 14.55
C GLU A 127 -1.85 -12.78 13.71
N ALA A 128 -0.84 -13.66 13.64
CA ALA A 128 0.38 -13.40 12.87
C ALA A 128 0.14 -13.24 11.35
N GLU A 129 -0.95 -13.78 10.83
CA GLU A 129 -1.27 -13.77 9.39
C GLU A 129 -2.38 -12.77 9.04
N PHE A 130 -3.28 -12.50 9.98
CA PHE A 130 -4.47 -11.67 9.80
C PHE A 130 -4.56 -10.56 10.85
N SER A 131 -3.40 -10.04 11.26
CA SER A 131 -3.31 -8.98 12.27
C SER A 131 -4.22 -7.80 11.95
N ALA A 132 -4.92 -7.33 12.98
CA ALA A 132 -5.77 -6.14 12.92
C ALA A 132 -5.02 -4.85 13.26
N GLU A 133 -3.72 -4.91 13.55
CA GLU A 133 -2.94 -3.76 14.02
C GLU A 133 -2.99 -2.56 13.09
N TRP A 134 -3.00 -2.78 11.77
CA TRP A 134 -3.06 -1.70 10.80
C TRP A 134 -4.32 -0.86 10.95
N ILE A 135 -5.49 -1.49 11.12
CA ILE A 135 -6.76 -0.76 11.25
C ILE A 135 -6.93 -0.22 12.66
N VAL A 136 -6.48 -0.95 13.70
CA VAL A 136 -6.45 -0.41 15.06
C VAL A 136 -5.60 0.86 15.13
N ALA A 137 -4.45 0.88 14.45
CA ALA A 137 -3.60 2.06 14.34
C ALA A 137 -4.24 3.18 13.52
N HIS A 138 -4.91 2.86 12.41
CA HIS A 138 -5.65 3.83 11.59
C HIS A 138 -6.73 4.55 12.40
N GLU A 139 -7.64 3.77 13.00
CA GLU A 139 -8.80 4.30 13.70
C GLU A 139 -8.41 5.03 14.99
N LEU A 140 -7.36 4.54 15.69
CA LEU A 140 -6.81 5.25 16.83
C LEU A 140 -6.16 6.58 16.42
N ALA A 141 -5.47 6.64 15.28
CA ALA A 141 -4.83 7.87 14.81
C ALA A 141 -5.84 9.00 14.54
N HIS A 142 -7.08 8.69 14.19
CA HIS A 142 -8.13 9.69 13.98
C HIS A 142 -8.44 10.56 15.22
N HIS A 143 -8.10 10.07 16.42
CA HIS A 143 -8.27 10.84 17.65
C HIS A 143 -7.41 12.10 17.68
N TRP A 144 -6.31 12.11 16.90
CA TRP A 144 -5.54 13.32 16.58
C TRP A 144 -5.96 13.88 15.22
N TRP A 145 -6.15 13.02 14.21
CA TRP A 145 -6.41 13.39 12.82
C TRP A 145 -7.85 13.09 12.39
N GLY A 146 -8.79 13.96 12.75
CA GLY A 146 -10.21 13.83 12.41
C GLY A 146 -11.13 14.24 13.55
N ASP A 147 -10.70 13.99 14.79
CA ASP A 147 -11.44 14.37 15.99
C ASP A 147 -10.85 15.59 16.71
N LEU A 148 -9.55 15.57 17.06
CA LEU A 148 -8.90 16.70 17.73
C LEU A 148 -8.78 17.89 16.79
N VAL A 149 -8.35 17.66 15.56
CA VAL A 149 -8.51 18.60 14.44
C VAL A 149 -9.38 17.93 13.40
N THR A 150 -10.29 18.67 12.77
CA THR A 150 -11.23 18.10 11.80
C THR A 150 -11.36 18.98 10.56
N LEU A 151 -11.76 18.41 9.44
CA LEU A 151 -11.96 19.14 8.18
C LEU A 151 -13.13 20.12 8.23
N CYS A 152 -13.00 21.29 7.59
CA CYS A 152 -14.11 22.25 7.46
C CYS A 152 -15.02 22.02 6.23
N SER A 153 -14.56 21.21 5.27
CA SER A 153 -15.35 20.70 4.15
C SER A 153 -14.78 19.36 3.66
N TRP A 154 -15.58 18.56 2.95
CA TRP A 154 -15.15 17.28 2.39
C TRP A 154 -14.05 17.41 1.32
N ALA A 155 -13.77 18.62 0.82
CA ALA A 155 -12.62 18.83 -0.04
C ALA A 155 -11.29 18.61 0.71
N HIS A 156 -11.29 18.73 2.04
CA HIS A 156 -10.10 18.62 2.90
C HIS A 156 -10.00 17.29 3.64
N THR A 157 -10.79 16.27 3.27
CA THR A 157 -10.81 14.92 3.89
C THR A 157 -9.44 14.27 4.03
N TRP A 158 -8.47 14.64 3.20
CA TRP A 158 -7.10 14.16 3.29
C TRP A 158 -6.43 14.46 4.65
N ILE A 159 -6.81 15.55 5.34
CA ILE A 159 -6.27 15.87 6.68
C ILE A 159 -6.63 14.78 7.69
N ASN A 160 -7.83 14.20 7.59
CA ASN A 160 -8.24 13.08 8.43
C ASN A 160 -7.59 11.79 7.91
N GLU A 161 -7.94 11.43 6.68
CA GLU A 161 -7.72 10.08 6.16
C GLU A 161 -6.27 9.82 5.75
N SER A 162 -5.61 10.79 5.12
CA SER A 162 -4.22 10.59 4.71
C SER A 162 -3.29 10.49 5.89
N PHE A 163 -3.55 11.25 6.97
CA PHE A 163 -2.74 11.21 8.19
C PHE A 163 -2.98 9.92 8.98
N ALA A 164 -4.24 9.47 9.12
CA ALA A 164 -4.53 8.14 9.68
C ALA A 164 -3.87 7.02 8.85
N THR A 165 -4.00 7.07 7.52
CA THR A 165 -3.35 6.13 6.60
C THR A 165 -1.83 6.16 6.70
N TYR A 166 -1.22 7.33 6.88
CA TYR A 166 0.23 7.46 7.06
C TYR A 166 0.69 6.99 8.44
N SER A 167 -0.18 7.10 9.45
CA SER A 167 0.06 6.59 10.81
C SER A 167 0.24 5.08 10.83
N GLU A 168 -0.45 4.34 9.94
CA GLU A 168 -0.22 2.91 9.74
C GLU A 168 1.24 2.60 9.35
N TYR A 169 1.79 3.37 8.39
CA TYR A 169 3.19 3.23 7.98
C TYR A 169 4.12 3.55 9.15
N LEU A 170 3.87 4.66 9.85
CA LEU A 170 4.70 5.10 10.97
C LEU A 170 4.78 4.04 12.07
N TYR A 171 3.63 3.47 12.44
CA TYR A 171 3.57 2.39 13.42
C TYR A 171 4.21 1.10 12.90
N SER A 172 3.89 0.67 11.67
CA SER A 172 4.47 -0.55 11.07
C SER A 172 5.99 -0.48 10.97
N ALA A 173 6.54 0.66 10.57
CA ALA A 173 7.98 0.86 10.47
C ALA A 173 8.67 0.82 11.84
N ALA A 174 8.02 1.34 12.87
CA ALA A 174 8.54 1.37 14.24
C ALA A 174 8.45 0.00 14.93
N GLU A 175 7.34 -0.71 14.76
CA GLU A 175 7.07 -1.99 15.42
C GLU A 175 7.73 -3.17 14.69
N ASN A 176 7.62 -3.21 13.37
CA ASN A 176 8.01 -4.38 12.56
C ASN A 176 9.31 -4.15 11.75
N GLY A 177 9.87 -2.95 11.79
CA GLY A 177 11.11 -2.58 11.10
C GLY A 177 10.91 -1.92 9.74
N SER A 178 12.01 -1.37 9.18
CA SER A 178 11.97 -0.54 7.98
C SER A 178 11.44 -1.27 6.75
N ASP A 179 11.81 -2.54 6.54
CA ASP A 179 11.38 -3.32 5.37
C ASP A 179 9.86 -3.51 5.33
N GLU A 180 9.22 -3.66 6.49
CA GLU A 180 7.75 -3.73 6.61
C GLU A 180 7.10 -2.37 6.38
N GLY A 181 7.72 -1.29 6.87
CA GLY A 181 7.32 0.07 6.53
C GLY A 181 7.38 0.34 5.02
N ASP A 182 8.46 -0.05 4.36
CA ASP A 182 8.65 0.13 2.92
C ASP A 182 7.63 -0.69 2.12
N LEU A 183 7.33 -1.92 2.57
CA LEU A 183 6.27 -2.75 1.99
C LEU A 183 4.89 -2.09 2.15
N ASN A 184 4.58 -1.55 3.34
CA ASN A 184 3.32 -0.85 3.62
C ASN A 184 3.13 0.35 2.67
N LEU A 185 4.19 1.15 2.47
CA LEU A 185 4.19 2.28 1.54
C LEU A 185 4.08 1.84 0.07
N LEU A 186 4.76 0.76 -0.31
CA LEU A 186 4.66 0.18 -1.64
C LEU A 186 3.22 -0.29 -1.91
N GLN A 187 2.56 -0.94 -0.96
CA GLN A 187 1.16 -1.36 -1.10
C GLN A 187 0.23 -0.16 -1.30
N LYS A 188 0.42 0.92 -0.55
CA LYS A 188 -0.32 2.18 -0.72
C LYS A 188 -0.10 2.77 -2.12
N LEU A 189 1.15 2.87 -2.58
CA LEU A 189 1.47 3.31 -3.94
C LEU A 189 0.69 2.49 -4.98
N ASN A 190 0.71 1.16 -4.87
CA ASN A 190 0.04 0.27 -5.81
C ASN A 190 -1.49 0.37 -5.75
N GLN A 191 -2.08 0.58 -4.58
CA GLN A 191 -3.51 0.79 -4.43
C GLN A 191 -3.97 2.05 -5.18
N TYR A 192 -3.25 3.16 -4.99
CA TYR A 192 -3.51 4.39 -5.73
C TYR A 192 -3.34 4.21 -7.24
N LEU A 193 -2.18 3.68 -7.68
CA LEU A 193 -1.90 3.52 -9.11
C LEU A 193 -2.91 2.62 -9.82
N ARG A 194 -3.41 1.59 -9.14
CA ARG A 194 -4.48 0.73 -9.67
C ARG A 194 -5.75 1.53 -9.92
N GLU A 195 -6.17 2.39 -8.98
CA GLU A 195 -7.36 3.23 -9.17
C GLU A 195 -7.14 4.26 -10.28
N ALA A 196 -6.00 4.96 -10.26
CA ALA A 196 -5.62 5.94 -11.28
C ALA A 196 -5.66 5.34 -12.69
N LYS A 197 -5.24 4.08 -12.84
CA LYS A 197 -5.21 3.35 -14.12
C LYS A 197 -6.57 2.82 -14.55
N THR A 198 -7.44 2.41 -13.62
CA THR A 198 -8.64 1.62 -13.94
C THR A 198 -9.95 2.37 -13.76
N ARG A 199 -9.96 3.52 -13.07
CA ARG A 199 -11.18 4.29 -12.78
C ARG A 199 -11.06 5.73 -13.27
N TYR A 200 -10.36 6.57 -12.53
CA TYR A 200 -10.25 8.01 -12.78
C TYR A 200 -9.02 8.59 -12.09
N ILE A 201 -8.66 9.83 -12.46
CA ILE A 201 -7.62 10.62 -11.79
C ILE A 201 -8.22 11.97 -11.36
N ARG A 202 -8.00 12.39 -10.11
CA ARG A 202 -8.41 13.71 -9.59
C ARG A 202 -7.34 14.34 -8.66
N PRO A 203 -7.41 15.66 -8.40
CA PRO A 203 -6.70 16.26 -7.26
C PRO A 203 -7.13 15.63 -5.94
N ILE A 204 -6.25 15.64 -4.94
CA ILE A 204 -6.60 15.20 -3.57
C ILE A 204 -7.61 16.19 -2.97
N VAL A 205 -7.29 17.48 -3.06
CA VAL A 205 -8.15 18.57 -2.59
C VAL A 205 -8.98 19.09 -3.76
N THR A 206 -10.29 18.90 -3.68
CA THR A 206 -11.23 19.29 -4.74
C THR A 206 -12.63 19.51 -4.18
N GLU A 207 -13.27 20.60 -4.60
CA GLU A 207 -14.69 20.89 -4.31
C GLU A 207 -15.65 20.19 -5.30
N ARG A 208 -15.12 19.33 -6.18
CA ARG A 208 -15.89 18.60 -7.17
C ARG A 208 -16.25 17.21 -6.67
N TYR A 209 -17.31 17.13 -5.87
CA TYR A 209 -17.95 15.89 -5.41
C TYR A 209 -19.46 16.11 -5.31
N ASP A 210 -20.26 15.05 -5.54
CA ASP A 210 -21.72 15.13 -5.44
C ASP A 210 -22.18 14.77 -4.02
N GLN A 211 -21.46 13.85 -3.36
CA GLN A 211 -21.70 13.42 -1.99
C GLN A 211 -20.36 13.21 -1.25
N PRO A 212 -20.34 13.29 0.09
CA PRO A 212 -19.12 13.11 0.88
C PRO A 212 -18.34 11.83 0.55
N GLY A 213 -19.06 10.73 0.33
CA GLY A 213 -18.50 9.41 -0.01
C GLY A 213 -17.60 9.39 -1.23
N ASP A 214 -17.75 10.35 -2.15
CA ASP A 214 -16.93 10.43 -3.36
C ASP A 214 -15.46 10.82 -3.04
N MET A 215 -15.22 11.41 -1.87
CA MET A 215 -13.89 11.81 -1.41
C MET A 215 -13.14 10.67 -0.67
N PHE A 216 -13.78 9.51 -0.48
CA PHE A 216 -13.20 8.36 0.22
C PHE A 216 -12.68 7.32 -0.78
N ASP A 217 -11.48 7.55 -1.31
CA ASP A 217 -10.91 6.76 -2.41
C ASP A 217 -9.37 6.60 -2.32
N GLY A 218 -8.77 6.04 -3.38
CA GLY A 218 -7.32 5.87 -3.52
C GLY A 218 -6.53 7.19 -3.61
N HIS A 219 -7.18 8.31 -3.93
CA HIS A 219 -6.55 9.63 -4.01
C HIS A 219 -6.44 10.27 -2.64
N THR A 220 -7.45 10.10 -1.78
CA THR A 220 -7.42 10.64 -0.43
C THR A 220 -6.57 9.78 0.50
N TYR A 221 -6.77 8.46 0.52
CA TYR A 221 -6.09 7.58 1.48
C TYR A 221 -4.62 7.31 1.07
N PRO A 222 -4.32 6.38 0.13
CA PRO A 222 -2.95 5.98 -0.13
C PRO A 222 -2.12 7.04 -0.86
N LYS A 223 -2.68 7.80 -1.83
CA LYS A 223 -1.92 8.88 -2.48
C LYS A 223 -1.54 9.96 -1.47
N GLY A 224 -2.47 10.40 -0.62
CA GLY A 224 -2.20 11.39 0.42
C GLY A 224 -1.14 10.94 1.42
N ALA A 225 -1.17 9.68 1.87
CA ALA A 225 -0.12 9.13 2.74
C ALA A 225 1.27 9.14 2.06
N ARG A 226 1.33 8.88 0.73
CA ARG A 226 2.58 9.00 -0.04
C ARG A 226 3.05 10.44 -0.16
N VAL A 227 2.14 11.40 -0.30
CA VAL A 227 2.49 12.84 -0.29
C VAL A 227 3.06 13.26 1.06
N LEU A 228 2.48 12.81 2.18
CA LEU A 228 3.03 13.05 3.52
C LEU A 228 4.43 12.42 3.68
N HIS A 229 4.65 11.23 3.13
CA HIS A 229 5.97 10.59 3.14
C HIS A 229 7.01 11.39 2.33
N MET A 230 6.65 11.90 1.15
CA MET A 230 7.51 12.77 0.36
C MET A 230 7.82 14.08 1.10
N LEU A 231 6.82 14.68 1.77
CA LEU A 231 7.00 15.89 2.57
C LEU A 231 7.97 15.65 3.74
N ARG A 232 7.84 14.52 4.46
CA ARG A 232 8.78 14.12 5.52
C ARG A 232 10.20 13.98 4.99
N ASN A 233 10.38 13.35 3.83
CA ASN A 233 11.70 13.21 3.21
C ASN A 233 12.30 14.55 2.76
N LEU A 234 11.47 15.49 2.31
CA LEU A 234 11.90 16.83 1.92
C LEU A 234 12.32 17.69 3.13
N LEU A 235 11.54 17.63 4.21
CA LEU A 235 11.77 18.42 5.42
C LEU A 235 12.79 17.81 6.38
N GLY A 236 12.91 16.48 6.39
CA GLY A 236 13.55 15.72 7.45
C GLY A 236 12.61 15.46 8.64
N ASP A 237 12.91 14.41 9.40
CA ASP A 237 12.06 13.92 10.50
C ASP A 237 11.77 14.98 11.57
N GLU A 238 12.79 15.70 12.01
CA GLU A 238 12.66 16.68 13.09
C GLU A 238 11.66 17.79 12.72
N ALA A 239 11.85 18.41 11.55
CA ALA A 239 10.99 19.47 11.06
C ALA A 239 9.57 18.97 10.74
N PHE A 240 9.44 17.78 10.16
CA PHE A 240 8.14 17.17 9.86
C PHE A 240 7.33 16.93 11.13
N PHE A 241 7.87 16.21 12.12
CA PHE A 241 7.13 15.93 13.34
C PHE A 241 6.94 17.18 14.22
N ALA A 242 7.87 18.15 14.19
CA ALA A 242 7.64 19.45 14.82
C ALA A 242 6.44 20.19 14.21
N THR A 243 6.28 20.11 12.88
CA THR A 243 5.12 20.66 12.18
C THR A 243 3.82 19.99 12.60
N LEU A 244 3.80 18.65 12.72
CA LEU A 244 2.60 17.94 13.17
C LEU A 244 2.19 18.35 14.59
N ARG A 245 3.16 18.43 15.52
CA ARG A 245 2.93 18.88 16.89
C ARG A 245 2.38 20.30 16.95
N HIS A 246 2.97 21.22 16.18
CA HIS A 246 2.51 22.61 16.08
C HIS A 246 1.08 22.69 15.56
N PHE A 247 0.79 21.99 14.46
CA PHE A 247 -0.53 22.01 13.84
C PHE A 247 -1.62 21.49 14.79
N LEU A 248 -1.39 20.35 15.45
CA LEU A 248 -2.35 19.81 16.42
C LEU A 248 -2.54 20.73 17.63
N ALA A 249 -1.48 21.37 18.13
CA ALA A 249 -1.56 22.26 19.27
C ALA A 249 -2.30 23.58 18.94
N GLU A 250 -2.01 24.18 17.79
CA GLU A 250 -2.61 25.47 17.38
C GLU A 250 -4.08 25.32 16.99
N HIS A 251 -4.44 24.22 16.33
CA HIS A 251 -5.77 24.02 15.75
C HIS A 251 -6.68 23.08 16.56
N ALA A 252 -6.27 22.66 17.76
CA ALA A 252 -7.05 21.78 18.62
C ALA A 252 -8.51 22.24 18.79
N PHE A 253 -9.43 21.30 18.61
CA PHE A 253 -10.89 21.47 18.69
C PHE A 253 -11.48 22.47 17.69
N ARG A 254 -10.81 22.69 16.56
CA ARG A 254 -11.29 23.57 15.49
C ARG A 254 -11.36 22.84 14.16
N PRO A 255 -12.30 23.24 13.28
CA PRO A 255 -12.28 22.84 11.90
C PRO A 255 -11.12 23.55 11.17
N VAL A 256 -10.42 22.83 10.30
CA VAL A 256 -9.25 23.28 9.54
C VAL A 256 -9.43 23.04 8.04
N ASP A 257 -8.73 23.82 7.24
CA ASP A 257 -8.53 23.58 5.82
C ASP A 257 -7.07 23.17 5.51
N THR A 258 -6.80 22.95 4.22
CA THR A 258 -5.45 22.60 3.77
C THR A 258 -4.45 23.75 3.91
N ASN A 259 -4.89 25.00 3.83
CA ASN A 259 -4.01 26.15 3.99
C ASN A 259 -3.51 26.30 5.42
N ASP A 260 -4.32 25.94 6.43
CA ASP A 260 -3.89 25.89 7.83
C ASP A 260 -2.65 24.99 7.99
N PHE A 261 -2.67 23.79 7.38
CA PHE A 261 -1.53 22.88 7.42
C PHE A 261 -0.32 23.43 6.65
N ILE A 262 -0.54 24.03 5.47
CA ILE A 262 0.53 24.67 4.68
C ILE A 262 1.18 25.81 5.46
N ASN A 263 0.39 26.61 6.17
CA ASN A 263 0.88 27.71 7.00
C ASN A 263 1.68 27.18 8.20
N SER A 264 1.22 26.11 8.86
CA SER A 264 1.98 25.45 9.93
C SER A 264 3.35 24.95 9.47
N VAL A 265 3.44 24.37 8.27
CA VAL A 265 4.72 23.97 7.66
C VAL A 265 5.63 25.19 7.48
N LYS A 266 5.09 26.29 6.95
CA LYS A 266 5.85 27.53 6.74
C LYS A 266 6.32 28.16 8.06
N GLU A 267 5.47 28.18 9.08
CA GLU A 267 5.77 28.75 10.40
C GLU A 267 6.89 27.99 11.12
N VAL A 268 6.80 26.65 11.13
CA VAL A 268 7.78 25.81 11.83
C VAL A 268 9.11 25.74 11.09
N THR A 269 9.07 25.65 9.76
CA THR A 269 10.28 25.36 8.96
C THR A 269 10.90 26.61 8.32
N GLY A 270 10.16 27.71 8.25
CA GLY A 270 10.53 28.90 7.47
C GLY A 270 10.50 28.70 5.95
N GLN A 271 10.15 27.50 5.46
CA GLN A 271 10.19 27.16 4.03
C GLN A 271 8.85 27.46 3.35
N ASN A 272 8.90 28.13 2.20
CA ASN A 272 7.73 28.26 1.33
C ASN A 272 7.63 27.05 0.39
N LEU A 273 6.75 26.11 0.74
CA LEU A 273 6.49 24.88 -0.03
C LEU A 273 5.19 24.95 -0.84
N ALA A 274 4.69 26.14 -1.18
CA ALA A 274 3.47 26.29 -2.00
C ALA A 274 3.54 25.47 -3.31
N TRP A 275 4.73 25.40 -3.92
CA TRP A 275 4.99 24.59 -5.10
C TRP A 275 4.77 23.08 -4.89
N PHE A 276 5.07 22.58 -3.69
CA PHE A 276 4.90 21.18 -3.34
C PHE A 276 3.41 20.87 -3.20
N PHE A 277 2.70 21.69 -2.42
CA PHE A 277 1.28 21.47 -2.19
C PHE A 277 0.44 21.67 -3.44
N ASP A 278 0.75 22.64 -4.30
CA ASP A 278 0.04 22.83 -5.58
C ASP A 278 0.07 21.56 -6.43
N GLN A 279 1.25 21.03 -6.75
CA GLN A 279 1.35 19.88 -7.64
C GLN A 279 0.81 18.58 -7.02
N TRP A 280 0.94 18.39 -5.70
CA TRP A 280 0.62 17.10 -5.07
C TRP A 280 -0.80 17.02 -4.51
N LEU A 281 -1.36 18.14 -4.04
CA LEU A 281 -2.71 18.19 -3.47
C LEU A 281 -3.74 18.73 -4.47
N TYR A 282 -3.40 19.78 -5.21
CA TYR A 282 -4.34 20.53 -6.04
C TYR A 282 -4.28 20.19 -7.53
N LYS A 283 -3.27 19.43 -7.98
CA LYS A 283 -3.23 18.87 -9.34
C LYS A 283 -3.53 17.36 -9.36
N PRO A 284 -4.15 16.87 -10.44
CA PRO A 284 -4.39 15.44 -10.62
C PRO A 284 -3.08 14.69 -10.93
N GLY A 285 -3.10 13.38 -10.70
CA GLY A 285 -2.11 12.46 -11.23
C GLY A 285 -0.82 12.36 -10.44
N HIS A 286 0.22 11.90 -11.13
CA HIS A 286 1.56 11.58 -10.63
C HIS A 286 2.54 11.57 -11.82
N PRO A 287 3.86 11.70 -11.58
CA PRO A 287 4.88 11.58 -12.64
C PRO A 287 5.02 10.13 -13.14
N VAL A 288 5.17 9.98 -14.46
CA VAL A 288 5.58 8.73 -15.11
C VAL A 288 6.98 8.95 -15.67
N PHE A 289 7.96 8.26 -15.10
CA PHE A 289 9.36 8.47 -15.44
C PHE A 289 9.89 7.47 -16.45
N GLU A 290 10.59 7.99 -17.44
CA GLU A 290 11.40 7.24 -18.40
C GLU A 290 12.87 7.61 -18.16
N VAL A 291 13.62 6.68 -17.58
CA VAL A 291 14.99 6.87 -17.12
C VAL A 291 15.95 5.97 -17.88
N ARG A 292 17.06 6.53 -18.34
CA ARG A 292 18.18 5.79 -18.93
C ARG A 292 19.48 6.19 -18.27
N SER A 293 20.31 5.21 -17.92
CA SER A 293 21.64 5.43 -17.35
C SER A 293 22.70 4.78 -18.22
N GLU A 294 23.84 5.46 -18.37
CA GLU A 294 25.00 4.98 -19.13
C GLU A 294 26.29 5.32 -18.40
N TRP A 295 27.24 4.38 -18.37
CA TRP A 295 28.58 4.60 -17.86
C TRP A 295 29.53 5.05 -18.98
N LEU A 296 30.08 6.26 -18.86
CA LEU A 296 31.06 6.83 -19.77
C LEU A 296 32.47 6.67 -19.19
N ALA A 297 33.15 5.58 -19.56
CA ALA A 297 34.41 5.15 -18.97
C ALA A 297 35.58 6.13 -19.20
N ASP A 298 35.63 6.76 -20.37
CA ASP A 298 36.63 7.75 -20.77
C ASP A 298 36.58 9.02 -19.90
N ARG A 299 35.38 9.38 -19.45
CA ARG A 299 35.12 10.56 -18.62
C ARG A 299 34.95 10.24 -17.14
N LYS A 300 34.88 8.95 -16.78
CA LYS A 300 34.57 8.49 -15.42
C LYS A 300 33.26 9.08 -14.87
N VAL A 301 32.21 9.07 -15.68
CA VAL A 301 30.89 9.58 -15.28
C VAL A 301 29.76 8.62 -15.61
N VAL A 302 28.75 8.57 -14.76
CA VAL A 302 27.44 8.00 -15.08
C VAL A 302 26.57 9.12 -15.61
N ARG A 303 26.14 9.02 -16.87
CA ARG A 303 25.14 9.90 -17.46
C ARG A 303 23.75 9.31 -17.20
N MET A 304 22.83 10.12 -16.70
CA MET A 304 21.43 9.74 -16.52
C MET A 304 20.53 10.72 -17.26
N GLN A 305 19.70 10.19 -18.16
CA GLN A 305 18.63 10.92 -18.82
C GLN A 305 17.31 10.60 -18.13
N VAL A 306 16.55 11.62 -17.79
CA VAL A 306 15.25 11.51 -17.12
C VAL A 306 14.23 12.27 -17.94
N SER A 307 13.11 11.62 -18.26
CA SER A 307 11.98 12.27 -18.90
C SER A 307 10.66 11.93 -18.21
N GLN A 308 9.73 12.87 -18.27
CA GLN A 308 8.39 12.77 -17.71
C GLN A 308 7.36 12.56 -18.82
N ALA A 309 6.69 11.42 -18.79
CA ALA A 309 5.84 10.88 -19.86
C ALA A 309 4.37 10.71 -19.49
N GLN A 310 3.93 11.26 -18.35
CA GLN A 310 2.53 11.24 -17.92
C GLN A 310 1.59 11.90 -18.94
N ASP A 311 0.30 11.58 -18.86
CA ASP A 311 -0.72 12.17 -19.73
C ASP A 311 -1.04 13.63 -19.32
N PHE A 312 -0.30 14.56 -19.93
CA PHE A 312 -0.49 16.00 -19.72
C PHE A 312 -1.87 16.51 -20.17
N ALA A 313 -2.59 15.79 -21.05
CA ALA A 313 -3.91 16.20 -21.50
C ALA A 313 -4.97 16.11 -20.38
N GLN A 314 -4.72 15.30 -19.35
CA GLN A 314 -5.55 15.21 -18.15
C GLN A 314 -5.24 16.30 -17.10
N GLY A 315 -4.39 17.28 -17.45
CA GLY A 315 -4.02 18.36 -16.55
C GLY A 315 -2.99 17.96 -15.49
N VAL A 316 -2.34 16.80 -15.65
CA VAL A 316 -1.21 16.38 -14.82
C VAL A 316 0.01 17.24 -15.17
N PRO A 317 0.64 17.94 -14.21
CA PRO A 317 1.74 18.87 -14.50
C PRO A 317 3.05 18.13 -14.78
N VAL A 318 4.04 18.88 -15.27
CA VAL A 318 5.45 18.50 -15.08
C VAL A 318 5.74 18.66 -13.59
N HIS A 319 6.13 17.57 -12.93
CA HIS A 319 6.43 17.60 -11.51
C HIS A 319 7.87 18.05 -11.30
N HIS A 320 8.09 18.79 -10.21
CA HIS A 320 9.43 19.16 -9.78
C HIS A 320 9.67 18.73 -8.34
N MET A 321 10.76 18.01 -8.10
CA MET A 321 11.08 17.43 -6.80
C MET A 321 12.56 17.04 -6.71
N PRO A 322 13.11 16.98 -5.49
CA PRO A 322 14.39 16.31 -5.28
C PRO A 322 14.22 14.80 -5.44
N VAL A 323 15.24 14.15 -6.03
CA VAL A 323 15.34 12.71 -6.17
C VAL A 323 16.73 12.28 -5.76
N THR A 324 16.81 11.22 -4.96
CA THR A 324 18.09 10.61 -4.57
C THR A 324 18.48 9.54 -5.59
N ILE A 325 19.60 9.76 -6.26
CA ILE A 325 20.22 8.80 -7.18
C ILE A 325 21.31 8.03 -6.44
N GLY A 326 21.25 6.70 -6.46
CA GLY A 326 22.25 5.83 -5.86
C GLY A 326 23.16 5.20 -6.91
N LEU A 327 24.47 5.33 -6.74
CA LEU A 327 25.48 4.57 -7.49
C LEU A 327 26.01 3.47 -6.57
N TYR A 328 25.76 2.21 -6.92
CA TYR A 328 26.14 1.07 -6.09
C TYR A 328 27.42 0.41 -6.62
N PHE A 329 28.30 0.02 -5.71
CA PHE A 329 29.59 -0.61 -5.97
C PHE A 329 29.79 -1.79 -4.99
N PRO A 330 30.78 -2.67 -5.22
CA PRO A 330 30.99 -3.79 -4.32
C PRO A 330 31.35 -3.38 -2.88
N GLN A 331 31.94 -2.20 -2.68
CA GLN A 331 32.33 -1.65 -1.37
C GLN A 331 31.31 -0.68 -0.76
N GLY A 332 30.12 -0.53 -1.36
CA GLY A 332 29.05 0.32 -0.83
C GLY A 332 28.40 1.18 -1.90
N ARG A 333 27.65 2.21 -1.47
CA ARG A 333 26.94 3.11 -2.38
C ARG A 333 27.32 4.56 -2.19
N VAL A 334 27.21 5.33 -3.27
CA VAL A 334 27.29 6.79 -3.26
C VAL A 334 25.92 7.35 -3.64
N SER A 335 25.32 8.15 -2.76
CA SER A 335 24.05 8.82 -3.04
C SER A 335 24.26 10.27 -3.47
N LYS A 336 23.52 10.71 -4.49
CA LYS A 336 23.51 12.08 -5.00
C LYS A 336 22.07 12.55 -5.11
N GLN A 337 21.74 13.65 -4.43
CA GLN A 337 20.45 14.28 -4.61
C GLN A 337 20.51 15.22 -5.81
N VAL A 338 19.56 15.08 -6.73
CA VAL A 338 19.33 16.01 -7.85
C VAL A 338 17.90 16.52 -7.80
N TRP A 339 17.67 17.65 -8.45
CA TRP A 339 16.34 18.21 -8.57
C TRP A 339 15.87 18.05 -10.01
N ILE A 340 14.75 17.37 -10.18
CA ILE A 340 14.03 17.33 -11.45
C ILE A 340 13.13 18.57 -11.47
N ARG A 341 13.19 19.33 -12.56
CA ARG A 341 12.46 20.59 -12.78
C ARG A 341 11.79 20.66 -14.14
N ALA A 342 12.29 19.91 -15.13
CA ALA A 342 11.82 19.96 -16.49
C ALA A 342 11.26 18.61 -16.95
N LYS A 343 10.59 18.66 -18.11
CA LYS A 343 10.03 17.48 -18.76
C LYS A 343 11.14 16.49 -19.16
N GLU A 344 12.31 17.00 -19.55
CA GLU A 344 13.47 16.21 -19.94
C GLU A 344 14.73 16.86 -19.36
N GLU A 345 15.54 16.09 -18.67
CA GLU A 345 16.81 16.54 -18.07
C GLU A 345 17.88 15.45 -18.18
N SER A 346 19.14 15.88 -18.18
CA SER A 346 20.30 14.98 -18.14
C SER A 346 21.21 15.39 -16.98
N PHE A 347 21.65 14.38 -16.22
CA PHE A 347 22.56 14.52 -15.10
C PHE A 347 23.83 13.72 -15.38
N GLU A 348 24.97 14.20 -14.87
CA GLU A 348 26.22 13.46 -14.90
C GLU A 348 26.78 13.35 -13.48
N PHE A 349 27.11 12.13 -13.08
CA PHE A 349 27.64 11.83 -11.76
C PHE A 349 29.05 11.26 -11.89
N ALA A 350 30.03 11.92 -11.28
CA ALA A 350 31.39 11.39 -11.22
C ALA A 350 31.40 10.07 -10.44
N ALA A 351 32.08 9.06 -10.99
CA ALA A 351 32.33 7.77 -10.35
C ALA A 351 33.70 7.26 -10.79
N GLU A 352 34.50 6.69 -9.88
CA GLU A 352 35.87 6.25 -10.22
C GLU A 352 35.91 4.97 -11.07
N SER A 353 34.84 4.19 -11.04
CA SER A 353 34.65 2.95 -11.78
C SER A 353 33.19 2.81 -12.23
N LYS A 354 32.90 1.82 -13.09
CA LYS A 354 31.52 1.46 -13.43
C LYS A 354 30.79 1.01 -12.13
N PRO A 355 29.63 1.59 -11.80
CA PRO A 355 28.78 1.06 -10.73
C PRO A 355 28.23 -0.32 -11.11
N ASP A 356 27.98 -1.17 -10.12
CA ASP A 356 27.30 -2.45 -10.30
C ASP A 356 25.87 -2.24 -10.80
N PHE A 357 25.19 -1.20 -10.29
CA PHE A 357 23.92 -0.70 -10.81
C PHE A 357 23.68 0.75 -10.38
N VAL A 358 22.74 1.40 -11.06
CA VAL A 358 22.28 2.76 -10.76
C VAL A 358 20.83 2.73 -10.31
N ARG A 359 20.55 3.31 -9.14
CA ARG A 359 19.20 3.38 -8.55
C ARG A 359 18.62 4.78 -8.69
N PHE A 360 17.50 4.89 -9.41
CA PHE A 360 16.66 6.08 -9.37
C PHE A 360 15.69 6.00 -8.18
N ASP A 361 15.62 7.07 -7.38
CA ASP A 361 14.77 7.19 -6.19
C ASP A 361 15.07 6.12 -5.11
N VAL A 362 16.25 6.21 -4.51
CA VAL A 362 16.69 5.37 -3.39
C VAL A 362 15.66 5.44 -2.24
N GLY A 363 15.25 4.28 -1.71
CA GLY A 363 14.19 4.18 -0.69
C GLY A 363 12.77 4.25 -1.26
N ASN A 364 12.61 4.35 -2.58
CA ASN A 364 11.32 4.42 -3.26
C ASN A 364 10.39 5.47 -2.62
N VAL A 365 10.89 6.69 -2.41
CA VAL A 365 10.20 7.77 -1.70
C VAL A 365 9.07 8.35 -2.54
N LEU A 366 9.27 8.47 -3.85
CA LEU A 366 8.37 9.22 -4.72
C LEU A 366 7.06 8.48 -5.01
N LEU A 367 5.99 9.24 -5.17
CA LEU A 367 4.77 8.82 -5.85
C LEU A 367 5.02 8.81 -7.35
N LYS A 368 5.32 7.65 -7.95
CA LYS A 368 5.71 7.56 -9.37
C LYS A 368 5.33 6.23 -10.03
N GLU A 369 5.23 6.25 -11.35
CA GLU A 369 5.56 5.10 -12.21
C GLU A 369 7.00 5.27 -12.73
N LEU A 370 7.73 4.16 -12.90
CA LEU A 370 9.13 4.21 -13.34
C LEU A 370 9.41 3.12 -14.39
N ASN A 371 9.81 3.56 -15.57
CA ASN A 371 10.52 2.74 -16.53
C ASN A 371 12.02 3.10 -16.50
N HIS A 372 12.83 2.17 -15.99
CA HIS A 372 14.28 2.30 -15.95
C HIS A 372 14.89 0.96 -16.39
N PRO A 373 15.19 0.79 -17.69
CA PRO A 373 15.84 -0.42 -18.18
C PRO A 373 17.22 -0.57 -17.55
N ARG A 374 17.51 -1.78 -17.08
CA ARG A 374 18.80 -2.22 -16.53
C ARG A 374 19.17 -3.54 -17.18
N ASP A 375 20.46 -3.76 -17.41
CA ASP A 375 20.94 -5.02 -17.93
C ASP A 375 20.85 -6.14 -16.87
N GLU A 376 21.11 -7.38 -17.28
CA GLU A 376 21.03 -8.52 -16.38
C GLU A 376 22.02 -8.42 -15.20
N ASP A 377 23.23 -7.94 -15.43
CA ASP A 377 24.26 -7.82 -14.40
C ASP A 377 23.83 -6.80 -13.35
N GLU A 378 23.31 -5.65 -13.80
CA GLU A 378 22.74 -4.61 -12.94
C GLU A 378 21.57 -5.15 -12.10
N LEU A 379 20.63 -5.88 -12.72
CA LEU A 379 19.48 -6.45 -12.00
C LEU A 379 19.90 -7.51 -10.98
N ARG A 380 20.86 -8.37 -11.31
CA ARG A 380 21.38 -9.37 -10.35
C ARG A 380 22.14 -8.71 -9.20
N ALA A 381 22.84 -7.61 -9.45
CA ALA A 381 23.48 -6.82 -8.41
C ALA A 381 22.44 -6.11 -7.52
N GLN A 382 21.42 -5.50 -8.12
CA GLN A 382 20.32 -4.85 -7.40
C GLN A 382 19.58 -5.84 -6.49
N LEU A 383 19.27 -7.04 -6.98
CA LEU A 383 18.61 -8.09 -6.20
C LEU A 383 19.40 -8.50 -4.95
N LYS A 384 20.72 -8.28 -4.91
CA LYS A 384 21.57 -8.66 -3.77
C LYS A 384 21.78 -7.53 -2.77
N ALA A 385 21.84 -6.28 -3.24
CA ALA A 385 22.43 -5.18 -2.47
C ALA A 385 21.50 -3.99 -2.21
N ASP A 386 20.32 -3.94 -2.83
CA ASP A 386 19.39 -2.81 -2.67
C ASP A 386 18.48 -2.96 -1.43
N ASP A 387 17.67 -1.94 -1.15
CA ASP A 387 16.58 -2.00 -0.18
C ASP A 387 15.51 -3.05 -0.57
N ALA A 388 14.63 -3.42 0.37
CA ALA A 388 13.66 -4.51 0.15
C ALA A 388 12.81 -4.29 -1.11
N VAL A 389 12.36 -3.06 -1.36
CA VAL A 389 11.55 -2.72 -2.54
C VAL A 389 12.37 -2.82 -3.82
N GLY A 390 13.62 -2.35 -3.81
CA GLY A 390 14.55 -2.49 -4.92
C GLY A 390 14.90 -3.95 -5.25
N ARG A 391 15.06 -4.80 -4.24
CA ARG A 391 15.27 -6.25 -4.43
C ARG A 391 14.01 -6.91 -5.01
N MET A 392 12.82 -6.55 -4.53
CA MET A 392 11.54 -7.02 -5.10
C MET A 392 11.39 -6.62 -6.58
N GLU A 393 11.70 -5.36 -6.91
CA GLU A 393 11.70 -4.84 -8.28
C GLU A 393 12.66 -5.64 -9.18
N ALA A 394 13.91 -5.84 -8.73
CA ALA A 394 14.91 -6.58 -9.48
C ALA A 394 14.50 -8.03 -9.74
N ALA A 395 13.96 -8.73 -8.73
CA ALA A 395 13.43 -10.09 -8.90
C ALA A 395 12.30 -10.15 -9.94
N ALA A 396 11.38 -9.17 -9.91
CA ALA A 396 10.29 -9.10 -10.88
C ALA A 396 10.81 -8.85 -12.31
N LEU A 397 11.80 -7.98 -12.49
CA LEU A 397 12.37 -7.68 -13.82
C LEU A 397 13.22 -8.83 -14.38
N LEU A 398 13.99 -9.53 -13.53
CA LEU A 398 14.75 -10.72 -13.94
C LEU A 398 13.84 -11.84 -14.50
N SER A 399 12.56 -11.88 -14.09
CA SER A 399 11.57 -12.82 -14.65
C SER A 399 11.31 -12.65 -16.16
N GLY A 400 11.71 -11.51 -16.74
CA GLY A 400 11.69 -11.27 -18.18
C GLY A 400 12.78 -12.03 -18.95
N LEU A 401 13.89 -12.36 -18.28
CA LEU A 401 15.07 -13.03 -18.85
C LEU A 401 14.95 -14.56 -18.73
N LYS A 402 13.86 -15.11 -19.27
CA LYS A 402 13.43 -16.51 -19.02
C LYS A 402 14.44 -17.57 -19.45
N ASP A 403 15.29 -17.24 -20.42
CA ASP A 403 16.31 -18.14 -20.97
C ASP A 403 17.69 -17.98 -20.31
N SER A 404 17.84 -17.04 -19.37
CA SER A 404 19.11 -16.84 -18.66
C SER A 404 19.24 -17.76 -17.44
N ASP A 405 20.31 -18.55 -17.44
CA ASP A 405 20.73 -19.41 -16.35
C ASP A 405 21.13 -18.60 -15.11
N GLU A 406 21.84 -17.49 -15.35
CA GLU A 406 22.36 -16.60 -14.33
C GLU A 406 21.23 -15.82 -13.65
N ALA A 407 20.24 -15.35 -14.40
CA ALA A 407 19.03 -14.74 -13.87
C ALA A 407 18.24 -15.74 -13.02
N LEU A 408 18.02 -16.96 -13.55
CA LEU A 408 17.32 -18.02 -12.80
C LEU A 408 18.04 -18.34 -11.48
N ARG A 409 19.37 -18.52 -11.50
CA ARG A 409 20.15 -18.80 -10.28
C ARG A 409 19.98 -17.67 -9.26
N ALA A 410 20.09 -16.41 -9.68
CA ALA A 410 19.94 -15.27 -8.78
C ALA A 410 18.54 -15.20 -8.14
N VAL A 411 17.48 -15.43 -8.93
CA VAL A 411 16.10 -15.45 -8.41
C VAL A 411 15.86 -16.64 -7.49
N VAL A 412 16.42 -17.82 -7.78
CA VAL A 412 16.35 -19.00 -6.89
C VAL A 412 17.06 -18.73 -5.56
N ASP A 413 18.27 -18.16 -5.60
CA ASP A 413 19.03 -17.84 -4.39
C ASP A 413 18.24 -16.85 -3.51
N SER A 414 17.71 -15.78 -4.11
CA SER A 414 16.85 -14.81 -3.42
C SER A 414 15.59 -15.47 -2.83
N ALA A 415 14.89 -16.30 -3.61
CA ALA A 415 13.68 -16.99 -3.17
C ALA A 415 13.88 -17.88 -1.94
N LEU A 416 15.09 -18.41 -1.75
CA LEU A 416 15.40 -19.36 -0.67
C LEU A 416 16.16 -18.74 0.50
N SER A 417 16.74 -17.54 0.34
CA SER A 417 17.69 -17.02 1.33
C SER A 417 17.61 -15.52 1.59
N ASP A 418 16.81 -14.73 0.86
CA ASP A 418 16.66 -13.30 1.18
C ASP A 418 16.14 -13.14 2.62
N PRO A 419 16.71 -12.23 3.44
CA PRO A 419 16.27 -12.05 4.82
C PRO A 419 14.80 -11.65 4.93
N PHE A 420 14.28 -10.88 3.98
CA PHE A 420 12.93 -10.37 4.04
C PHE A 420 11.95 -11.27 3.29
N TRP A 421 10.88 -11.68 3.97
CA TRP A 421 9.91 -12.65 3.44
C TRP A 421 9.23 -12.14 2.16
N ALA A 422 8.99 -10.83 2.04
CA ALA A 422 8.33 -10.27 0.86
C ALA A 422 9.22 -10.35 -0.39
N VAL A 423 10.55 -10.24 -0.24
CA VAL A 423 11.49 -10.45 -1.35
C VAL A 423 11.53 -11.92 -1.75
N ARG A 424 11.59 -12.84 -0.77
CA ARG A 424 11.51 -14.28 -1.04
C ARG A 424 10.23 -14.63 -1.79
N ARG A 425 9.07 -14.17 -1.29
CA ARG A 425 7.76 -14.33 -1.95
C ARG A 425 7.77 -13.76 -3.37
N THR A 426 8.28 -12.54 -3.57
CA THR A 426 8.37 -11.91 -4.89
C THR A 426 9.20 -12.73 -5.86
N SER A 427 10.31 -13.27 -5.38
CA SER A 427 11.20 -14.13 -6.17
C SER A 427 10.52 -15.45 -6.54
N ILE A 428 9.75 -16.05 -5.63
CA ILE A 428 8.90 -17.22 -5.93
C ILE A 428 7.87 -16.90 -7.02
N GLU A 429 7.22 -15.74 -6.95
CA GLU A 429 6.28 -15.31 -7.99
C GLU A 429 6.99 -15.10 -9.35
N ALA A 430 8.22 -14.57 -9.34
CA ALA A 430 9.06 -14.45 -10.53
C ALA A 430 9.45 -15.80 -11.15
N LEU A 431 9.71 -16.83 -10.32
CA LEU A 431 10.05 -18.19 -10.79
C LEU A 431 8.97 -18.82 -11.68
N ARG A 432 7.71 -18.38 -11.58
CA ARG A 432 6.60 -18.86 -12.43
C ARG A 432 6.81 -18.58 -13.93
N ARG A 433 7.67 -17.62 -14.28
CA ARG A 433 7.98 -17.26 -15.67
C ARG A 433 9.15 -18.04 -16.27
N PHE A 434 9.95 -18.70 -15.44
CA PHE A 434 11.09 -19.50 -15.88
C PHE A 434 10.67 -20.92 -16.29
N PRO A 435 11.47 -21.62 -17.11
CA PRO A 435 11.18 -22.99 -17.54
C PRO A 435 10.99 -23.96 -16.36
N GLY A 436 9.82 -24.60 -16.33
CA GLY A 436 9.35 -25.35 -15.17
C GLY A 436 10.23 -26.51 -14.70
N GLY A 437 10.98 -27.17 -15.60
CA GLY A 437 11.85 -28.30 -15.21
C GLY A 437 12.94 -27.91 -14.21
N ARG A 438 13.35 -26.64 -14.20
CA ARG A 438 14.47 -26.14 -13.38
C ARG A 438 14.02 -25.46 -12.09
N THR A 439 12.73 -25.16 -11.96
CA THR A 439 12.17 -24.46 -10.79
C THR A 439 11.47 -25.40 -9.81
N LEU A 440 11.24 -26.67 -10.16
CA LEU A 440 10.50 -27.62 -9.33
C LEU A 440 11.10 -27.80 -7.93
N ALA A 441 12.37 -28.21 -7.84
CA ALA A 441 13.03 -28.47 -6.56
C ALA A 441 13.18 -27.21 -5.69
N PRO A 442 13.58 -26.03 -6.24
CA PRO A 442 13.54 -24.78 -5.49
C PRO A 442 12.15 -24.44 -4.92
N LEU A 443 11.08 -24.58 -5.72
CA LEU A 443 9.72 -24.28 -5.27
C LEU A 443 9.26 -25.26 -4.17
N GLN A 444 9.57 -26.55 -4.29
CA GLN A 444 9.28 -27.53 -3.23
C GLN A 444 10.00 -27.19 -1.93
N ARG A 445 11.25 -26.72 -2.00
CA ARG A 445 12.00 -26.26 -0.83
C ARG A 445 11.37 -25.00 -0.21
N ALA A 446 10.89 -24.07 -1.03
CA ALA A 446 10.21 -22.86 -0.57
C ALA A 446 8.86 -23.13 0.11
N CYS A 447 8.22 -24.27 -0.15
CA CYS A 447 7.07 -24.74 0.64
C CYS A 447 7.41 -25.12 2.09
N LEU A 448 8.69 -25.02 2.49
CA LEU A 448 9.17 -25.24 3.86
C LEU A 448 9.68 -23.94 4.52
N ASP A 449 9.44 -22.78 3.90
CA ASP A 449 9.85 -21.49 4.44
C ASP A 449 9.23 -21.22 5.83
N SER A 450 9.93 -20.49 6.68
CA SER A 450 9.40 -20.13 8.01
C SER A 450 8.18 -19.21 7.92
N ASN A 451 8.08 -18.40 6.87
CA ASN A 451 6.98 -17.48 6.65
C ASN A 451 5.88 -18.10 5.76
N SER A 452 4.64 -18.06 6.22
CA SER A 452 3.52 -18.69 5.53
C SER A 452 3.14 -18.04 4.21
N PHE A 453 3.35 -16.73 4.05
CA PHE A 453 3.11 -16.06 2.77
C PHE A 453 4.07 -16.55 1.67
N VAL A 454 5.31 -16.91 2.03
CA VAL A 454 6.27 -17.51 1.10
C VAL A 454 5.84 -18.94 0.75
N ARG A 455 5.46 -19.74 1.76
CA ARG A 455 4.96 -21.11 1.52
C ARG A 455 3.73 -21.13 0.62
N ALA A 456 2.76 -20.26 0.87
CA ALA A 456 1.54 -20.11 0.08
C ALA A 456 1.86 -19.73 -1.39
N ALA A 457 2.77 -18.78 -1.61
CA ALA A 457 3.20 -18.42 -2.96
C ALA A 457 3.89 -19.58 -3.69
N ALA A 458 4.71 -20.37 -2.98
CA ALA A 458 5.39 -21.53 -3.54
C ALA A 458 4.40 -22.64 -3.93
N LEU A 459 3.41 -22.92 -3.08
CA LEU A 459 2.32 -23.85 -3.37
C LEU A 459 1.50 -23.42 -4.58
N ALA A 460 1.16 -22.14 -4.67
CA ALA A 460 0.45 -21.58 -5.82
C ALA A 460 1.26 -21.76 -7.11
N ALA A 461 2.57 -21.44 -7.08
CA ALA A 461 3.49 -21.59 -8.21
C ALA A 461 3.64 -23.06 -8.65
N LEU A 462 3.72 -24.01 -7.72
CA LEU A 462 3.71 -25.44 -8.03
C LEU A 462 2.37 -25.88 -8.62
N GLY A 463 1.25 -25.39 -8.08
CA GLY A 463 -0.09 -25.72 -8.57
C GLY A 463 -0.35 -25.27 -10.01
N ASP A 464 0.22 -24.14 -10.43
CA ASP A 464 0.07 -23.64 -11.81
C ASP A 464 0.70 -24.53 -12.87
N ARG A 465 1.59 -25.44 -12.47
CA ARG A 465 2.17 -26.46 -13.35
C ARG A 465 1.14 -27.49 -13.79
N ARG A 466 0.03 -27.63 -13.06
CA ARG A 466 -1.04 -28.61 -13.31
C ARG A 466 -0.50 -30.04 -13.41
N ASP A 467 0.49 -30.33 -12.59
CA ASP A 467 1.18 -31.62 -12.57
C ASP A 467 0.43 -32.57 -11.62
N ARG A 468 -0.05 -33.69 -12.18
CA ARG A 468 -0.80 -34.70 -11.43
C ARG A 468 0.06 -35.39 -10.37
N GLU A 469 1.36 -35.52 -10.60
CA GLU A 469 2.28 -36.22 -9.70
C GLU A 469 2.50 -35.46 -8.39
N LEU A 470 2.20 -34.16 -8.36
CA LEU A 470 2.30 -33.32 -7.16
C LEU A 470 1.11 -33.46 -6.20
N GLY A 471 0.09 -34.26 -6.53
CA GLY A 471 -1.09 -34.42 -5.69
C GLY A 471 -0.78 -34.92 -4.27
N SER A 472 0.14 -35.89 -4.12
CA SER A 472 0.57 -36.39 -2.81
C SER A 472 1.34 -35.33 -2.02
N PHE A 473 2.19 -34.55 -2.70
CA PHE A 473 2.93 -33.45 -2.08
C PHE A 473 1.98 -32.38 -1.55
N PHE A 474 0.99 -31.93 -2.34
CA PHE A 474 0.02 -30.93 -1.86
C PHE A 474 -0.83 -31.44 -0.70
N ARG A 475 -1.25 -32.72 -0.72
CA ARG A 475 -1.93 -33.34 0.41
C ARG A 475 -1.06 -33.34 1.67
N GLU A 476 0.20 -33.74 1.55
CA GLU A 476 1.13 -33.74 2.68
C GLU A 476 1.35 -32.32 3.23
N ARG A 477 1.47 -31.32 2.34
CA ARG A 477 1.60 -29.90 2.75
C ARG A 477 0.35 -29.43 3.48
N PHE A 478 -0.85 -29.76 2.99
CA PHE A 478 -2.09 -29.45 3.70
C PHE A 478 -2.15 -30.11 5.09
N GLU A 479 -1.73 -31.37 5.22
CA GLU A 479 -1.82 -32.13 6.48
C GLU A 479 -0.79 -31.68 7.54
N LYS A 480 0.34 -31.10 7.13
CA LYS A 480 1.45 -30.75 8.02
C LYS A 480 1.64 -29.26 8.28
N ASP A 481 1.05 -28.39 7.46
CA ASP A 481 1.20 -26.94 7.65
C ASP A 481 0.27 -26.44 8.76
N GLU A 482 0.73 -25.44 9.51
CA GLU A 482 -0.03 -24.82 10.60
C GLU A 482 -0.78 -23.56 10.15
N SER A 483 -0.43 -23.05 8.97
CA SER A 483 -1.01 -21.86 8.36
C SER A 483 -2.23 -22.19 7.50
N ASP A 484 -3.37 -21.60 7.84
CA ASP A 484 -4.58 -21.72 7.03
C ASP A 484 -4.38 -21.10 5.63
N LEU A 485 -3.49 -20.10 5.48
CA LEU A 485 -3.12 -19.54 4.17
C LEU A 485 -2.40 -20.56 3.29
N ALA A 486 -1.37 -21.22 3.82
CA ALA A 486 -0.62 -22.22 3.06
C ALA A 486 -1.47 -23.46 2.79
N MET A 487 -2.23 -23.93 3.77
CA MET A 487 -3.20 -25.02 3.60
C MET A 487 -4.24 -24.71 2.51
N ALA A 488 -4.79 -23.49 2.49
CA ALA A 488 -5.72 -23.06 1.44
C ALA A 488 -5.09 -23.12 0.04
N GLU A 489 -3.85 -22.69 -0.13
CA GLU A 489 -3.16 -22.80 -1.42
C GLU A 489 -2.85 -24.24 -1.81
N ALA A 490 -2.54 -25.12 -0.86
CA ALA A 490 -2.39 -26.55 -1.12
C ALA A 490 -3.70 -27.17 -1.66
N LEU A 491 -4.85 -26.79 -1.10
CA LEU A 491 -6.17 -27.24 -1.60
C LEU A 491 -6.43 -26.73 -3.02
N ARG A 492 -6.18 -25.44 -3.29
CA ARG A 492 -6.31 -24.89 -4.65
C ARG A 492 -5.39 -25.61 -5.64
N ALA A 493 -4.15 -25.91 -5.23
CA ALA A 493 -3.18 -26.65 -6.02
C ALA A 493 -3.65 -28.08 -6.32
N LEU A 494 -4.27 -28.78 -5.34
CA LEU A 494 -4.91 -30.08 -5.58
C LEU A 494 -5.99 -30.00 -6.66
N GLY A 495 -6.80 -28.95 -6.70
CA GLY A 495 -7.79 -28.76 -7.77
C GLY A 495 -7.15 -28.58 -9.15
N LYS A 496 -5.98 -27.93 -9.21
CA LYS A 496 -5.23 -27.69 -10.45
C LYS A 496 -4.56 -28.96 -11.01
N THR A 497 -4.37 -30.02 -10.21
CA THR A 497 -3.78 -31.29 -10.69
C THR A 497 -4.70 -32.04 -11.66
N GLY A 498 -6.01 -31.75 -11.64
CA GLY A 498 -6.99 -32.46 -12.45
C GLY A 498 -7.35 -33.86 -11.94
N ASP A 499 -6.85 -34.29 -10.77
CA ASP A 499 -7.12 -35.63 -10.26
C ASP A 499 -8.45 -35.71 -9.50
N ALA A 500 -9.45 -36.34 -10.12
CA ALA A 500 -10.76 -36.57 -9.53
C ALA A 500 -10.72 -37.41 -8.24
N GLY A 501 -9.62 -38.14 -7.98
CA GLY A 501 -9.40 -38.87 -6.72
C GLY A 501 -9.37 -37.97 -5.49
N HIS A 502 -9.14 -36.66 -5.64
CA HIS A 502 -9.17 -35.70 -4.54
C HIS A 502 -10.58 -35.22 -4.16
N ILE A 503 -11.61 -35.47 -4.98
CA ILE A 503 -12.98 -34.94 -4.76
C ILE A 503 -13.56 -35.31 -3.39
N PRO A 504 -13.50 -36.57 -2.90
CA PRO A 504 -14.07 -36.92 -1.61
C PRO A 504 -13.45 -36.11 -0.47
N PHE A 505 -12.13 -35.98 -0.48
CA PHE A 505 -11.37 -35.20 0.49
C PHE A 505 -11.72 -33.70 0.41
N LEU A 506 -11.77 -33.13 -0.79
CA LEU A 506 -12.13 -31.72 -0.95
C LEU A 506 -13.56 -31.42 -0.49
N LYS A 507 -14.52 -32.35 -0.69
CA LYS A 507 -15.89 -32.20 -0.16
C LYS A 507 -15.93 -32.23 1.37
N GLU A 508 -15.12 -33.07 1.99
CA GLU A 508 -14.99 -33.11 3.45
C GLU A 508 -14.47 -31.78 3.99
N ILE A 509 -13.39 -31.25 3.41
CA ILE A 509 -12.83 -29.95 3.82
C ILE A 509 -13.79 -28.79 3.53
N ALA A 510 -14.51 -28.81 2.40
CA ALA A 510 -15.51 -27.79 2.06
C ALA A 510 -16.67 -27.71 3.07
N ALA A 511 -16.98 -28.81 3.75
CA ALA A 511 -18.02 -28.88 4.77
C ALA A 511 -17.51 -28.59 6.19
N ALA A 512 -16.21 -28.67 6.42
CA ALA A 512 -15.61 -28.45 7.73
C ALA A 512 -15.52 -26.95 8.07
N PRO A 513 -15.82 -26.55 9.33
CA PRO A 513 -15.62 -25.17 9.75
C PRO A 513 -14.13 -24.81 9.73
N SER A 514 -13.82 -23.61 9.27
CA SER A 514 -12.45 -23.05 9.25
C SER A 514 -12.48 -21.55 9.50
N PHE A 515 -11.35 -20.96 9.87
CA PHE A 515 -11.24 -19.54 10.14
C PHE A 515 -11.71 -18.73 8.93
N ARG A 516 -12.75 -17.89 9.12
CA ARG A 516 -13.42 -17.11 8.06
C ARG A 516 -13.84 -17.94 6.83
N ASN A 517 -14.10 -19.23 7.02
CA ASN A 517 -14.36 -20.21 5.96
C ASN A 517 -13.26 -20.29 4.88
N LEU A 518 -12.01 -19.97 5.22
CA LEU A 518 -10.90 -19.86 4.26
C LEU A 518 -10.61 -21.20 3.57
N LEU A 519 -10.48 -22.28 4.33
CA LEU A 519 -10.21 -23.62 3.80
C LEU A 519 -11.42 -24.16 3.03
N GLY A 520 -12.63 -23.91 3.53
CA GLY A 520 -13.87 -24.33 2.86
C GLY A 520 -14.01 -23.69 1.48
N ASN A 521 -13.77 -22.38 1.39
CA ASN A 521 -13.77 -21.64 0.12
C ASN A 521 -12.68 -22.13 -0.84
N ALA A 522 -11.48 -22.43 -0.33
CA ALA A 522 -10.38 -22.95 -1.15
C ALA A 522 -10.69 -24.36 -1.69
N ALA A 523 -11.27 -25.23 -0.87
CA ALA A 523 -11.72 -26.56 -1.29
C ALA A 523 -12.83 -26.49 -2.33
N GLN A 524 -13.78 -25.55 -2.18
CA GLN A 524 -14.83 -25.33 -3.18
C GLN A 524 -14.24 -24.87 -4.52
N GLN A 525 -13.30 -23.92 -4.51
CA GLN A 525 -12.58 -23.51 -5.73
C GLN A 525 -11.86 -24.69 -6.40
N ALA A 526 -11.25 -25.56 -5.61
CA ALA A 526 -10.59 -26.77 -6.13
C ALA A 526 -11.61 -27.74 -6.76
N LEU A 527 -12.77 -27.94 -6.14
CA LEU A 527 -13.86 -28.75 -6.70
C LEU A 527 -14.39 -28.17 -8.01
N ASP A 528 -14.55 -26.85 -8.12
CA ASP A 528 -15.01 -26.19 -9.34
C ASP A 528 -14.02 -26.40 -10.50
N LEU A 529 -12.71 -26.36 -10.21
CA LEU A 529 -11.65 -26.67 -11.19
C LEU A 529 -11.75 -28.12 -11.68
N LEU A 530 -11.95 -29.08 -10.78
CA LEU A 530 -12.10 -30.50 -11.15
C LEU A 530 -13.42 -30.78 -11.88
N GLY A 531 -14.50 -30.09 -11.50
CA GLY A 531 -15.80 -30.19 -12.16
C GLY A 531 -15.78 -29.64 -13.58
N SER A 532 -15.15 -28.49 -13.80
CA SER A 532 -14.98 -27.89 -15.14
C SER A 532 -14.07 -28.72 -16.05
N ALA A 533 -13.08 -29.43 -15.49
CA ALA A 533 -12.24 -30.37 -16.24
C ALA A 533 -13.01 -31.59 -16.76
N ASN A 534 -13.99 -32.09 -15.99
CA ASN A 534 -14.87 -33.18 -16.40
C ASN A 534 -15.87 -32.77 -17.51
N VAL A 535 -16.25 -31.49 -17.60
CA VAL A 535 -17.12 -30.99 -18.67
C VAL A 535 -16.36 -30.80 -19.98
N LYS A 536 -15.07 -30.45 -19.95
CA LYS A 536 -14.26 -30.32 -21.19
C LYS A 536 -13.95 -31.65 -21.90
N GLY A 537 -14.17 -32.80 -21.25
CA GLY A 537 -14.22 -34.11 -21.90
C GLY A 537 -15.52 -34.34 -22.71
N ALA A 538 -16.51 -33.46 -22.57
CA ALA A 538 -17.80 -33.53 -23.24
C ALA A 538 -18.19 -32.15 -23.80
N LYS A 539 -17.73 -31.91 -25.04
CA LYS A 539 -18.10 -30.83 -25.98
C LYS A 539 -17.19 -29.60 -26.03
N SER A 540 -16.79 -29.33 -27.28
CA SER A 540 -16.32 -28.06 -27.80
C SER A 540 -17.44 -27.01 -27.87
N SER A 541 -17.01 -25.75 -27.93
CA SER A 541 -17.73 -24.51 -28.26
C SER A 541 -18.38 -23.71 -27.13
N ALA A 542 -18.23 -22.38 -27.29
CA ALA A 542 -18.83 -21.24 -26.59
C ALA A 542 -18.04 -20.63 -25.41
N THR A 543 -17.45 -19.47 -25.73
CA THR A 543 -17.10 -18.32 -24.89
C THR A 543 -18.33 -17.63 -24.30
N GLU A 544 -18.22 -17.12 -23.07
CA GLU A 544 -18.77 -15.88 -22.48
C GLU A 544 -18.84 -16.06 -20.94
N ASP A 545 -18.07 -15.26 -20.19
CA ASP A 545 -18.46 -14.01 -19.52
C ASP A 545 -19.40 -14.22 -18.33
N LEU A 546 -18.85 -14.07 -17.12
CA LEU A 546 -19.63 -13.90 -15.89
C LEU A 546 -18.88 -12.96 -14.94
N GLY A 547 -19.33 -11.71 -14.95
CA GLY A 547 -18.99 -10.69 -13.99
C GLY A 547 -19.78 -10.77 -12.67
N SER A 548 -19.26 -10.01 -11.72
CA SER A 548 -19.90 -9.48 -10.50
C SER A 548 -20.36 -10.45 -9.41
N ARG A 549 -19.55 -10.51 -8.35
CA ARG A 549 -20.02 -10.44 -6.95
C ARG A 549 -18.86 -9.94 -6.09
N ALA A 550 -18.99 -8.69 -5.64
CA ALA A 550 -18.09 -8.08 -4.68
C ALA A 550 -18.30 -8.74 -3.31
N SER A 551 -17.34 -9.59 -2.92
CA SER A 551 -17.07 -9.87 -1.52
C SER A 551 -15.87 -9.04 -1.11
N LEU A 552 -16.03 -8.27 -0.03
CA LEU A 552 -14.96 -7.54 0.64
C LEU A 552 -13.89 -8.55 1.05
N SER A 553 -12.80 -8.55 0.29
CA SER A 553 -11.66 -9.44 0.45
C SER A 553 -10.71 -8.86 1.48
N THR A 554 -10.89 -9.23 2.74
CA THR A 554 -9.76 -9.28 3.68
C THR A 554 -8.88 -10.46 3.25
N SER A 555 -7.63 -10.19 2.88
CA SER A 555 -6.65 -11.12 2.27
C SER A 555 -6.80 -11.42 0.77
N ARG A 556 -6.82 -10.38 -0.09
CA ARG A 556 -6.15 -10.50 -1.39
C ARG A 556 -4.70 -10.14 -1.17
N SER A 557 -3.85 -11.17 -1.04
CA SER A 557 -2.42 -11.01 -1.29
C SER A 557 -2.29 -10.53 -2.73
N VAL A 558 -2.17 -9.21 -2.92
CA VAL A 558 -1.85 -8.64 -4.22
C VAL A 558 -0.59 -9.35 -4.68
N SER A 559 -0.67 -10.09 -5.80
CA SER A 559 0.52 -10.65 -6.43
C SER A 559 1.41 -9.48 -6.84
N VAL A 560 2.71 -9.65 -6.67
CA VAL A 560 3.73 -8.74 -7.18
C VAL A 560 3.57 -8.55 -8.70
N SER A 561 3.04 -9.56 -9.40
CA SER A 561 2.70 -9.46 -10.83
C SER A 561 1.51 -8.54 -11.16
N GLU A 562 0.70 -8.15 -10.16
CA GLU A 562 -0.31 -7.09 -10.29
C GLU A 562 0.23 -5.70 -9.88
N LEU A 563 1.49 -5.59 -9.46
CA LEU A 563 2.17 -4.31 -9.19
C LEU A 563 2.55 -3.69 -10.53
N GLY A 564 1.60 -2.97 -11.12
CA GLY A 564 1.74 -2.26 -12.39
C GLY A 564 2.76 -1.10 -12.40
N VAL A 565 3.74 -1.08 -11.49
CA VAL A 565 4.79 -0.05 -11.39
C VAL A 565 5.99 -0.40 -12.27
N TRP A 566 6.24 -1.70 -12.47
CA TRP A 566 7.43 -2.19 -13.15
C TRP A 566 7.04 -2.76 -14.52
N GLY A 567 6.70 -1.86 -15.44
CA GLY A 567 6.33 -2.24 -16.80
C GLY A 567 7.53 -2.70 -17.61
N SER A 568 7.49 -3.93 -18.11
CA SER A 568 8.01 -4.25 -19.44
C SER A 568 6.80 -4.42 -20.35
N ARG A 569 6.65 -3.56 -21.36
CA ARG A 569 5.77 -3.89 -22.49
C ARG A 569 6.33 -5.08 -23.25
#